data_AF-A0A134CNK4-F1
#
_entry.id   AF-A0A134CNK4-F1
#
_cell.length_a   1.000
_cell.length_b   1.000
_cell.length_c   1.000
_cell.angle_alpha   90.00
_cell.angle_beta   90.00
_cell.angle_gamma   90.00
#
_symmetry.space_group_name_H-M   'P 1'
#
loop_
_entity.id
_entity.type
_entity.pdbx_description
1 polymer ?
#
loop_
_entity_poly.entity_id
_entity_poly.type
_entity_poly.pdbx_seq_one_letter_code
_entity_poly.pdbx_strand_id
1 'polypeptide(L)'
;VDKDGNPLVKGDDGNYHKVKDDGTLDNDTTDPAGVRLGEKDTPMQLTNVKPGTNEITAEGPTKGLADLEHAVPGTVATVDDLKKMGFVVADGANYHATVANAQTVKFVGEGLATVTGETKDNIRTFTVKVDKEEVAKAINADSAKKGAVPTTYVDKDGNPLVKAKDGKYYPKDKVGDDGTPQTGAQAVDSPVIQVGEKGKPIQLTNVKPGTNDITAEGPTKGLADLAKAVPGTVATVDDLKKMGFVVADGANYHATVANAQTVKFVGDGLATVTGETKDNIRTFTVKVDKEEVAKAINADSAKKGSAPTTYVDKDGNPLVKDGDKYYKPNPDGTPNTTAGPVDPAGVRLGEKDKPMQLTNVAPATETINKPNDPTNGLADLAKAKDGTVATVADLKKLGFVVSAGDNYSEKVQHAQEVNFKGEGLAEVSGKTEGEKRVITVKVDDKKVADAVKSI
;
A
#
# COMPACT_ATOMS: atom_id res chain seq x y z
N VAL A 1 -90.09 8.13 81.24
CA VAL A 1 -90.93 7.84 80.05
C VAL A 1 -91.84 6.67 80.37
N ASP A 2 -92.98 6.54 79.68
CA ASP A 2 -93.84 5.36 79.77
C ASP A 2 -93.24 4.17 78.99
N LYS A 3 -93.93 3.02 79.02
CA LYS A 3 -93.52 1.80 78.31
C LYS A 3 -93.37 1.97 76.79
N ASP A 4 -94.01 2.98 76.22
CA ASP A 4 -93.99 3.29 74.78
C ASP A 4 -92.95 4.40 74.47
N GLY A 5 -92.19 4.82 75.47
CA GLY A 5 -91.12 5.81 75.36
C GLY A 5 -91.61 7.27 75.34
N ASN A 6 -92.87 7.53 75.71
CA ASN A 6 -93.44 8.88 75.77
C ASN A 6 -93.00 9.61 77.05
N PRO A 7 -92.80 10.94 77.01
CA PRO A 7 -92.43 11.71 78.18
C PRO A 7 -93.54 11.68 79.24
N LEU A 8 -93.13 11.53 80.50
CA LEU A 8 -94.00 11.62 81.67
C LEU A 8 -93.47 12.74 82.57
N VAL A 9 -94.37 13.49 83.19
CA VAL A 9 -94.06 14.56 84.15
C VAL A 9 -94.72 14.24 85.48
N LYS A 10 -94.01 14.47 86.59
CA LYS A 10 -94.56 14.29 87.94
C LYS A 10 -95.43 15.50 88.29
N GLY A 11 -96.72 15.28 88.52
CA GLY A 11 -97.66 16.29 88.97
C GLY A 11 -97.48 16.62 90.45
N ASP A 12 -98.14 17.69 90.90
CA ASP A 12 -98.12 18.16 92.29
C ASP A 12 -98.81 17.18 93.25
N ASP A 13 -99.68 16.30 92.72
CA ASP A 13 -100.29 15.18 93.44
C ASP A 13 -99.30 14.04 93.72
N GLY A 14 -98.08 14.14 93.20
CA GLY A 14 -97.01 13.17 93.35
C GLY A 14 -97.05 12.04 92.32
N ASN A 15 -98.03 11.98 91.43
CA ASN A 15 -98.14 10.95 90.40
C ASN A 15 -97.50 11.38 89.08
N TYR A 16 -97.19 10.41 88.22
CA TYR A 16 -96.66 10.69 86.88
C TYR A 16 -97.78 10.69 85.86
N HIS A 17 -97.83 11.76 85.06
CA HIS A 17 -98.83 11.97 84.02
C HIS A 17 -98.17 12.02 82.65
N LYS A 18 -98.90 11.55 81.63
CA LYS A 18 -98.51 11.78 80.24
C LYS A 18 -98.66 13.26 79.90
N VAL A 19 -97.73 13.78 79.12
CA VAL A 19 -97.83 15.13 78.57
C VAL A 19 -98.56 15.03 77.24
N LYS A 20 -99.69 15.73 77.12
CA LYS A 20 -100.42 15.87 75.85
C LYS A 20 -99.63 16.74 74.88
N ASP A 21 -99.98 16.68 73.60
CA ASP A 21 -99.30 17.45 72.55
C ASP A 21 -99.36 18.98 72.78
N ASP A 22 -100.37 19.46 73.52
CA ASP A 22 -100.51 20.88 73.92
C ASP A 22 -99.70 21.25 75.19
N GLY A 23 -98.93 20.32 75.75
CA GLY A 23 -98.11 20.52 76.94
C GLY A 23 -98.85 20.37 78.26
N THR A 24 -100.17 20.12 78.25
CA THR A 24 -100.93 19.87 79.49
C THR A 24 -100.78 18.43 79.97
N LEU A 25 -101.02 18.20 81.26
CA LEU A 25 -100.97 16.86 81.83
C LEU A 25 -102.26 16.09 81.52
N ASP A 26 -102.11 14.81 81.22
CA ASP A 26 -103.25 13.91 81.12
C ASP A 26 -103.84 13.59 82.49
N ASN A 27 -105.14 13.34 82.56
CA ASN A 27 -105.82 13.10 83.83
C ASN A 27 -105.53 11.70 84.39
N ASP A 28 -105.15 10.77 83.51
CA ASP A 28 -104.76 9.42 83.89
C ASP A 28 -103.29 9.39 84.33
N THR A 29 -103.03 8.67 85.43
CA THR A 29 -101.68 8.45 85.94
C THR A 29 -101.06 7.22 85.28
N THR A 30 -99.75 7.26 85.04
CA THR A 30 -99.00 6.13 84.45
C THR A 30 -97.64 6.03 85.12
N ASP A 31 -97.29 4.84 85.60
CA ASP A 31 -96.00 4.61 86.21
C ASP A 31 -94.85 4.75 85.20
N PRO A 32 -93.73 5.40 85.58
CA PRO A 32 -92.58 5.52 84.72
C PRO A 32 -91.91 4.15 84.51
N ALA A 33 -91.78 3.75 83.23
CA ALA A 33 -91.13 2.49 82.85
C ALA A 33 -89.60 2.61 82.75
N GLY A 34 -89.07 3.84 82.64
CA GLY A 34 -87.63 4.08 82.60
C GLY A 34 -87.25 5.54 82.36
N VAL A 35 -85.95 5.79 82.35
CA VAL A 35 -85.36 7.09 81.99
C VAL A 35 -84.85 7.01 80.56
N ARG A 36 -85.23 7.97 79.72
CA ARG A 36 -84.66 8.11 78.38
C ARG A 36 -83.62 9.23 78.42
N LEU A 37 -82.39 8.91 78.00
CA LEU A 37 -81.40 9.93 77.66
C LEU A 37 -81.54 10.27 76.17
N GLY A 38 -81.73 11.55 75.87
CA GLY A 38 -81.92 12.05 74.50
C GLY A 38 -83.38 12.14 74.03
N GLU A 39 -83.57 12.63 72.80
CA GLU A 39 -84.87 12.69 72.12
C GLU A 39 -85.23 11.35 71.47
N LYS A 40 -86.53 11.09 71.28
CA LYS A 40 -87.00 9.87 70.61
C LYS A 40 -86.48 9.90 69.17
N ASP A 41 -86.02 8.76 68.68
CA ASP A 41 -85.68 8.53 67.26
C ASP A 41 -84.59 9.47 66.68
N THR A 42 -83.85 10.16 67.55
CA THR A 42 -82.74 11.04 67.16
C THR A 42 -81.42 10.43 67.63
N PRO A 43 -80.45 10.19 66.73
CA PRO A 43 -79.13 9.70 67.12
C PRO A 43 -78.46 10.67 68.10
N MET A 44 -78.08 10.18 69.27
CA MET A 44 -77.23 10.94 70.17
C MET A 44 -75.77 10.87 69.70
N GLN A 45 -75.16 12.01 69.43
CA GLN A 45 -73.71 12.09 69.28
C GLN A 45 -73.06 12.26 70.65
N LEU A 46 -72.17 11.34 71.01
CA LEU A 46 -71.32 11.48 72.19
C LEU A 46 -70.03 12.20 71.77
N THR A 47 -69.94 13.50 72.02
CA THR A 47 -68.82 14.35 71.56
C THR A 47 -67.61 14.34 72.49
N ASN A 48 -67.71 13.74 73.68
CA ASN A 48 -66.65 13.73 74.69
C ASN A 48 -66.15 12.30 75.01
N VAL A 49 -66.15 11.41 74.02
CA VAL A 49 -65.57 10.07 74.14
C VAL A 49 -64.10 10.16 73.74
N LYS A 50 -63.19 9.87 74.67
CA LYS A 50 -61.76 9.84 74.40
C LYS A 50 -61.39 8.55 73.67
N PRO A 51 -60.50 8.57 72.65
CA PRO A 51 -59.99 7.36 72.02
C PRO A 51 -59.40 6.42 73.08
N GLY A 52 -59.80 5.15 73.03
CA GLY A 52 -59.37 4.13 74.00
C GLY A 52 -58.02 3.49 73.66
N THR A 53 -57.40 3.86 72.55
CA THR A 53 -56.23 3.16 72.00
C THR A 53 -55.06 4.09 71.66
N ASN A 54 -53.84 3.55 71.72
CA ASN A 54 -52.60 4.25 71.36
C ASN A 54 -52.37 4.22 69.84
N GLU A 55 -51.59 5.19 69.33
CA GLU A 55 -51.23 5.28 67.90
C GLU A 55 -50.40 4.08 67.41
N ILE A 56 -50.55 3.71 66.14
CA ILE A 56 -49.60 2.81 65.48
C ILE A 56 -48.29 3.58 65.33
N THR A 57 -47.21 3.05 65.92
CA THR A 57 -45.87 3.63 65.83
C THR A 57 -44.96 2.71 65.02
N ALA A 58 -43.86 3.26 64.48
CA ALA A 58 -42.88 2.49 63.72
C ALA A 58 -42.09 1.47 64.58
N GLU A 59 -42.34 1.38 65.89
CA GLU A 59 -41.61 0.52 66.83
C GLU A 59 -41.99 -0.98 66.77
N GLY A 60 -42.90 -1.40 65.87
CA GLY A 60 -43.14 -2.81 65.56
C GLY A 60 -44.62 -3.19 65.40
N PRO A 61 -44.92 -4.36 64.82
CA PRO A 61 -46.28 -4.79 64.45
C PRO A 61 -47.18 -5.18 65.63
N THR A 62 -46.69 -5.07 66.87
CA THR A 62 -47.35 -5.59 68.09
C THR A 62 -47.85 -4.49 69.04
N LYS A 63 -47.98 -3.24 68.55
CA LYS A 63 -48.44 -2.10 69.37
C LYS A 63 -49.57 -1.32 68.68
N GLY A 64 -50.52 -0.84 69.49
CA GLY A 64 -51.62 0.02 69.04
C GLY A 64 -52.70 -0.72 68.24
N LEU A 65 -53.46 0.01 67.42
CA LEU A 65 -54.56 -0.54 66.60
C LEU A 65 -54.16 -1.54 65.49
N ALA A 66 -52.86 -1.78 65.30
CA ALA A 66 -52.35 -2.83 64.43
C ALA A 66 -52.57 -4.24 65.02
N ASP A 67 -52.69 -4.35 66.35
CA ASP A 67 -52.94 -5.59 67.08
C ASP A 67 -54.11 -5.40 68.06
N LEU A 68 -55.26 -5.98 67.70
CA LEU A 68 -56.50 -5.89 68.48
C LEU A 68 -56.62 -6.97 69.56
N GLU A 69 -55.66 -7.89 69.70
CA GLU A 69 -55.74 -9.00 70.68
C GLU A 69 -55.86 -8.50 72.12
N HIS A 70 -55.28 -7.33 72.41
CA HIS A 70 -55.29 -6.71 73.73
C HIS A 70 -56.43 -5.69 73.94
N ALA A 71 -57.35 -5.55 72.98
CA ALA A 71 -58.46 -4.61 73.08
C ALA A 71 -59.56 -5.13 74.03
N VAL A 72 -60.16 -4.24 74.83
CA VAL A 72 -61.26 -4.61 75.74
C VAL A 72 -62.56 -4.79 74.93
N PRO A 73 -63.15 -6.00 74.89
CA PRO A 73 -64.39 -6.25 74.15
C PRO A 73 -65.56 -5.39 74.68
N GLY A 74 -66.41 -4.90 73.78
CA GLY A 74 -67.55 -4.04 74.13
C GLY A 74 -67.24 -2.53 74.18
N THR A 75 -65.99 -2.14 73.93
CA THR A 75 -65.59 -0.73 73.79
C THR A 75 -66.03 -0.15 72.44
N VAL A 76 -66.56 1.07 72.44
CA VAL A 76 -66.93 1.79 71.20
C VAL A 76 -65.68 2.36 70.52
N ALA A 77 -65.54 2.15 69.20
CA ALA A 77 -64.46 2.74 68.40
C ALA A 77 -64.88 4.12 67.87
N THR A 78 -63.99 5.10 67.95
CA THR A 78 -64.20 6.44 67.39
C THR A 78 -63.71 6.51 65.94
N VAL A 79 -64.21 7.48 65.16
CA VAL A 79 -63.70 7.72 63.79
C VAL A 79 -62.19 8.01 63.79
N ASP A 80 -61.66 8.62 64.85
CA ASP A 80 -60.23 8.87 64.99
C ASP A 80 -59.43 7.59 65.26
N ASP A 81 -60.02 6.59 65.93
CA ASP A 81 -59.44 5.24 66.00
C ASP A 81 -59.40 4.62 64.59
N LEU A 82 -60.48 4.71 63.80
CA LEU A 82 -60.52 4.14 62.44
C LEU A 82 -59.50 4.78 61.48
N LYS A 83 -59.24 6.09 61.60
CA LYS A 83 -58.18 6.77 60.81
C LYS A 83 -56.78 6.25 61.12
N LYS A 84 -56.59 5.68 62.30
CA LYS A 84 -55.32 5.14 62.80
C LYS A 84 -55.18 3.64 62.54
N MET A 85 -56.18 3.00 61.92
CA MET A 85 -56.09 1.59 61.49
C MET A 85 -55.16 1.44 60.28
N GLY A 86 -54.38 0.36 60.28
CA GLY A 86 -53.43 0.06 59.21
C GLY A 86 -52.59 -1.18 59.52
N PHE A 87 -51.53 -1.40 58.73
CA PHE A 87 -50.54 -2.44 58.96
C PHE A 87 -49.12 -1.91 58.72
N VAL A 88 -48.10 -2.64 59.16
CA VAL A 88 -46.70 -2.27 58.96
C VAL A 88 -46.10 -3.08 57.80
N VAL A 89 -45.38 -2.40 56.90
CA VAL A 89 -44.54 -3.03 55.87
C VAL A 89 -43.08 -2.87 56.26
N ALA A 90 -42.30 -3.95 56.11
CA ALA A 90 -40.87 -3.95 56.40
C ALA A 90 -40.06 -4.70 55.32
N ASP A 91 -38.81 -4.30 55.12
CA ASP A 91 -37.86 -5.00 54.24
C ASP A 91 -37.07 -6.12 54.95
N GLY A 92 -37.36 -6.32 56.24
CA GLY A 92 -36.71 -7.31 57.10
C GLY A 92 -35.49 -6.78 57.87
N ALA A 93 -34.95 -5.60 57.54
CA ALA A 93 -33.76 -5.07 58.20
C ALA A 93 -33.90 -3.61 58.65
N ASN A 94 -34.08 -2.66 57.72
CA ASN A 94 -33.85 -1.24 57.97
C ASN A 94 -35.03 -0.34 57.62
N TYR A 95 -35.95 -0.80 56.77
CA TYR A 95 -37.12 -0.03 56.38
C TYR A 95 -38.36 -0.53 57.10
N HIS A 96 -39.06 0.38 57.78
CA HIS A 96 -40.36 0.16 58.39
C HIS A 96 -41.27 1.35 58.10
N ALA A 97 -42.47 1.09 57.59
CA ALA A 97 -43.47 2.12 57.35
C ALA A 97 -44.88 1.62 57.68
N THR A 98 -45.70 2.50 58.23
CA THR A 98 -47.11 2.26 58.46
C THR A 98 -47.92 2.53 57.20
N VAL A 99 -48.81 1.61 56.83
CA VAL A 99 -49.78 1.75 55.75
C VAL A 99 -51.16 1.91 56.38
N ALA A 100 -51.64 3.16 56.43
CA ALA A 100 -52.98 3.50 56.92
C ALA A 100 -54.05 3.24 55.84
N ASN A 101 -55.32 3.31 56.24
CA ASN A 101 -56.45 3.19 55.32
C ASN A 101 -56.32 4.19 54.14
N ALA A 102 -56.66 3.74 52.93
CA ALA A 102 -56.55 4.47 51.67
C ALA A 102 -55.13 4.82 51.19
N GLN A 103 -54.07 4.33 51.84
CA GLN A 103 -52.70 4.42 51.31
C GLN A 103 -52.40 3.29 50.32
N THR A 104 -51.50 3.56 49.38
CA THR A 104 -51.13 2.63 48.30
C THR A 104 -49.71 2.12 48.48
N VAL A 105 -49.53 0.80 48.34
CA VAL A 105 -48.21 0.15 48.26
C VAL A 105 -47.90 -0.15 46.79
N LYS A 106 -46.74 0.28 46.31
CA LYS A 106 -46.27 0.01 44.94
C LYS A 106 -45.04 -0.89 44.97
N PHE A 107 -45.11 -2.02 44.27
CA PHE A 107 -43.96 -2.90 44.06
C PHE A 107 -43.28 -2.55 42.73
N VAL A 108 -41.97 -2.32 42.76
CA VAL A 108 -41.17 -1.92 41.58
C VAL A 108 -40.01 -2.91 41.44
N GLY A 109 -39.83 -3.43 40.23
CA GLY A 109 -38.64 -4.18 39.84
C GLY A 109 -37.66 -3.24 39.13
N GLU A 110 -36.40 -3.23 39.55
CA GLU A 110 -35.33 -2.49 38.90
C GLU A 110 -34.40 -3.45 38.14
N GLY A 111 -33.73 -2.93 37.11
CA GLY A 111 -32.86 -3.72 36.24
C GLY A 111 -33.65 -4.72 35.38
N LEU A 112 -33.32 -6.01 35.50
CA LEU A 112 -33.96 -7.10 34.74
C LEU A 112 -35.15 -7.72 35.47
N ALA A 113 -35.47 -7.27 36.68
CA ALA A 113 -36.59 -7.78 37.46
C ALA A 113 -37.90 -7.14 37.00
N THR A 114 -38.90 -7.97 36.71
CA THR A 114 -40.26 -7.55 36.38
C THR A 114 -41.21 -7.96 37.49
N VAL A 115 -42.16 -7.08 37.83
CA VAL A 115 -43.19 -7.36 38.84
C VAL A 115 -44.56 -7.33 38.18
N THR A 116 -45.33 -8.40 38.34
CA THR A 116 -46.71 -8.51 37.86
C THR A 116 -47.65 -8.84 39.01
N GLY A 117 -48.82 -8.21 39.05
CA GLY A 117 -49.85 -8.47 40.06
C GLY A 117 -51.13 -9.04 39.44
N GLU A 118 -51.75 -9.99 40.13
CA GLU A 118 -53.09 -10.50 39.79
C GLU A 118 -53.96 -10.62 41.05
N THR A 119 -55.29 -10.58 40.87
CA THR A 119 -56.25 -10.81 41.95
C THR A 119 -57.20 -11.93 41.54
N LYS A 120 -57.29 -12.97 42.37
CA LYS A 120 -58.17 -14.12 42.16
C LYS A 120 -58.73 -14.57 43.51
N ASP A 121 -60.05 -14.76 43.59
CA ASP A 121 -60.72 -15.25 44.81
C ASP A 121 -60.38 -14.45 46.09
N ASN A 122 -60.33 -13.12 45.98
CA ASN A 122 -59.89 -12.19 47.05
C ASN A 122 -58.42 -12.34 47.50
N ILE A 123 -57.62 -13.16 46.81
CA ILE A 123 -56.18 -13.30 47.03
C ILE A 123 -55.44 -12.44 46.00
N ARG A 124 -54.43 -11.71 46.47
CA ARG A 124 -53.59 -10.83 45.64
C ARG A 124 -52.22 -11.47 45.52
N THR A 125 -51.82 -11.83 44.31
CA THR A 125 -50.54 -12.49 44.03
C THR A 125 -49.65 -11.53 43.28
N PHE A 126 -48.45 -11.29 43.80
CA PHE A 126 -47.40 -10.52 43.13
C PHE A 126 -46.27 -11.47 42.75
N THR A 127 -45.94 -11.54 41.47
CA THR A 127 -44.85 -12.39 40.95
C THR A 127 -43.69 -11.52 40.51
N VAL A 128 -42.49 -11.86 40.97
CA VAL A 128 -41.24 -11.26 40.52
C VAL A 128 -40.53 -12.25 39.58
N LYS A 129 -40.21 -11.83 38.36
CA LYS A 129 -39.50 -12.66 37.37
C LYS A 129 -38.25 -11.95 36.84
N VAL A 130 -37.23 -12.74 36.57
CA VAL A 130 -36.07 -12.35 35.76
C VAL A 130 -36.05 -13.27 34.55
N ASP A 131 -36.10 -12.68 33.35
CA ASP A 131 -36.11 -13.43 32.10
C ASP A 131 -34.67 -13.88 31.75
N LYS A 132 -34.47 -15.19 31.58
CA LYS A 132 -33.15 -15.77 31.28
C LYS A 132 -32.62 -15.31 29.91
N GLU A 133 -33.48 -15.05 28.93
CA GLU A 133 -33.09 -14.57 27.61
C GLU A 133 -32.63 -13.12 27.67
N GLU A 134 -33.32 -12.27 28.44
CA GLU A 134 -32.91 -10.87 28.65
C GLU A 134 -31.58 -10.77 29.41
N VAL A 135 -31.35 -11.66 30.39
CA VAL A 135 -30.03 -11.80 31.04
C VAL A 135 -28.95 -12.17 30.02
N ALA A 136 -29.20 -13.14 29.14
CA ALA A 136 -28.23 -13.54 28.12
C ALA A 136 -27.95 -12.41 27.12
N LYS A 137 -28.98 -11.68 26.68
CA LYS A 137 -28.84 -10.49 25.82
C LYS A 137 -27.99 -9.41 26.50
N ALA A 138 -28.24 -9.13 27.79
CA ALA A 138 -27.48 -8.15 28.55
C ALA A 138 -26.00 -8.55 28.69
N ILE A 139 -25.71 -9.82 28.98
CA ILE A 139 -24.33 -10.35 29.06
C ILE A 139 -23.63 -10.24 27.71
N ASN A 140 -24.30 -10.61 26.62
CA ASN A 140 -23.72 -10.54 25.27
C ASN A 140 -23.47 -9.10 24.84
N ALA A 141 -24.38 -8.17 25.14
CA ALA A 141 -24.21 -6.75 24.86
C ALA A 141 -23.04 -6.13 25.64
N ASP A 142 -22.87 -6.50 26.91
CA ASP A 142 -21.74 -6.03 27.72
C ASP A 142 -20.40 -6.63 27.25
N SER A 143 -20.41 -7.89 26.83
CA SER A 143 -19.24 -8.58 26.26
C SER A 143 -18.80 -7.95 24.93
N ALA A 144 -19.77 -7.58 24.07
CA ALA A 144 -19.50 -6.89 22.81
C ALA A 144 -18.87 -5.50 23.01
N LYS A 145 -19.27 -4.76 24.05
CA LYS A 145 -18.68 -3.45 24.40
C LYS A 145 -17.25 -3.56 24.93
N LYS A 146 -16.87 -4.71 25.50
CA LYS A 146 -15.51 -5.00 26.00
C LYS A 146 -14.56 -5.54 24.93
N GLY A 147 -14.97 -5.56 23.65
CA GLY A 147 -14.15 -6.06 22.55
C GLY A 147 -13.91 -7.57 22.59
N ALA A 148 -14.66 -8.32 23.41
CA ALA A 148 -14.64 -9.77 23.38
C ALA A 148 -15.41 -10.24 22.15
N VAL A 149 -14.69 -10.85 21.20
CA VAL A 149 -15.32 -11.48 20.04
C VAL A 149 -16.16 -12.65 20.54
N PRO A 150 -17.45 -12.78 20.17
CA PRO A 150 -18.25 -13.92 20.57
C PRO A 150 -17.60 -15.21 20.03
N THR A 151 -17.18 -16.08 20.95
CA THR A 151 -16.67 -17.41 20.66
C THR A 151 -17.77 -18.43 20.90
N THR A 152 -18.11 -19.23 19.90
CA THR A 152 -19.04 -20.35 20.05
C THR A 152 -18.32 -21.66 19.85
N TYR A 153 -18.72 -22.70 20.57
CA TYR A 153 -18.31 -24.05 20.25
C TYR A 153 -19.18 -24.55 19.11
N VAL A 154 -18.57 -25.14 18.09
CA VAL A 154 -19.24 -25.69 16.93
C VAL A 154 -18.72 -27.09 16.59
N ASP A 155 -19.52 -27.86 15.86
CA ASP A 155 -19.03 -29.10 15.25
C ASP A 155 -18.14 -28.83 14.02
N LYS A 156 -17.63 -29.89 13.39
CA LYS A 156 -16.82 -29.82 12.17
C LYS A 156 -17.52 -29.12 10.98
N ASP A 157 -18.85 -29.02 11.00
CA ASP A 157 -19.66 -28.42 9.95
C ASP A 157 -20.05 -26.97 10.32
N GLY A 158 -19.68 -26.48 11.50
CA GLY A 158 -19.99 -25.13 12.00
C GLY A 158 -21.36 -24.99 12.66
N ASN A 159 -21.97 -26.08 13.14
CA ASN A 159 -23.25 -26.01 13.86
C ASN A 159 -23.03 -25.77 15.36
N PRO A 160 -23.87 -24.95 16.04
CA PRO A 160 -23.65 -24.58 17.44
C PRO A 160 -23.76 -25.76 18.42
N LEU A 161 -22.76 -25.86 19.31
CA LEU A 161 -22.70 -26.79 20.41
C LEU A 161 -22.81 -26.07 21.76
N VAL A 162 -23.36 -26.76 22.75
CA VAL A 162 -23.41 -26.32 24.14
C VAL A 162 -22.83 -27.40 25.05
N LYS A 163 -22.18 -26.98 26.14
CA LYS A 163 -21.65 -27.91 27.15
C LYS A 163 -22.76 -28.30 28.11
N ALA A 164 -23.08 -29.58 28.17
CA ALA A 164 -24.08 -30.11 29.10
C ALA A 164 -23.48 -30.34 30.50
N LYS A 165 -24.33 -30.66 31.49
CA LYS A 165 -23.94 -30.91 32.88
C LYS A 165 -22.95 -32.06 33.06
N ASP A 166 -22.93 -33.02 32.14
CA ASP A 166 -21.97 -34.13 32.12
C ASP A 166 -20.56 -33.71 31.64
N GLY A 167 -20.40 -32.44 31.28
CA GLY A 167 -19.14 -31.86 30.82
C GLY A 167 -18.85 -32.08 29.34
N LYS A 168 -19.73 -32.74 28.58
CA LYS A 168 -19.57 -32.98 27.13
C LYS A 168 -20.33 -31.96 26.29
N TYR A 169 -19.98 -31.88 25.01
CA TYR A 169 -20.59 -30.95 24.06
C TYR A 169 -21.62 -31.65 23.19
N TYR A 170 -22.79 -31.01 23.04
CA TYR A 170 -23.94 -31.51 22.27
C TYR A 170 -24.53 -30.41 21.39
N PRO A 171 -25.21 -30.75 20.28
CA PRO A 171 -25.98 -29.78 19.52
C PRO A 171 -26.96 -29.01 20.42
N LYS A 172 -27.07 -27.69 20.21
CA LYS A 172 -27.88 -26.81 21.06
C LYS A 172 -29.35 -27.26 21.17
N ASP A 173 -29.92 -27.83 20.12
CA ASP A 173 -31.29 -28.35 20.08
C ASP A 173 -31.47 -29.70 20.81
N LYS A 174 -30.38 -30.32 21.28
CA LYS A 174 -30.34 -31.62 21.96
C LYS A 174 -30.02 -31.53 23.45
N VAL A 175 -30.00 -30.33 24.02
CA VAL A 175 -29.81 -30.09 25.45
C VAL A 175 -31.03 -29.36 25.99
N GLY A 176 -31.64 -29.90 27.04
CA GLY A 176 -32.80 -29.30 27.69
C GLY A 176 -32.44 -28.02 28.44
N ASP A 177 -33.46 -27.23 28.80
CA ASP A 177 -33.29 -25.97 29.55
C ASP A 177 -32.64 -26.16 30.93
N ASP A 178 -32.67 -27.38 31.46
CA ASP A 178 -32.02 -27.79 32.70
C ASP A 178 -30.53 -28.16 32.50
N GLY A 179 -30.02 -28.09 31.26
CA GLY A 179 -28.63 -28.43 30.91
C GLY A 179 -28.36 -29.92 30.79
N THR A 180 -29.38 -30.78 30.76
CA THR A 180 -29.23 -32.22 30.55
C THR A 180 -29.34 -32.57 29.06
N PRO A 181 -28.50 -33.51 28.54
CA PRO A 181 -28.67 -34.02 27.19
C PRO A 181 -30.00 -34.77 27.05
N GLN A 182 -30.71 -34.56 25.94
CA GLN A 182 -31.89 -35.35 25.61
C GLN A 182 -31.53 -36.83 25.41
N THR A 183 -32.48 -37.73 25.71
CA THR A 183 -32.30 -39.18 25.54
C THR A 183 -31.90 -39.52 24.09
N GLY A 184 -30.76 -40.18 23.91
CA GLY A 184 -30.21 -40.53 22.60
C GLY A 184 -29.34 -39.47 21.93
N ALA A 185 -29.12 -38.31 22.58
CA ALA A 185 -28.19 -37.30 22.08
C ALA A 185 -26.75 -37.84 22.04
N GLN A 186 -26.05 -37.62 20.92
CA GLN A 186 -24.65 -37.98 20.76
C GLN A 186 -23.74 -36.80 21.09
N ALA A 187 -22.71 -37.08 21.89
CA ALA A 187 -21.69 -36.09 22.21
C ALA A 187 -20.77 -35.86 21.00
N VAL A 188 -20.22 -34.67 20.89
CA VAL A 188 -19.21 -34.31 19.88
C VAL A 188 -17.83 -34.32 20.54
N ASP A 189 -16.97 -35.25 20.12
CA ASP A 189 -15.66 -35.50 20.75
C ASP A 189 -14.60 -34.42 20.44
N SER A 190 -14.82 -33.59 19.42
CA SER A 190 -13.87 -32.55 19.01
C SER A 190 -14.59 -31.25 18.63
N PRO A 191 -15.10 -30.51 19.63
CA PRO A 191 -15.71 -29.21 19.40
C PRO A 191 -14.63 -28.21 18.95
N VAL A 192 -14.94 -27.40 17.96
CA VAL A 192 -14.06 -26.34 17.45
C VAL A 192 -14.56 -25.00 18.01
N ILE A 193 -13.65 -24.07 18.30
CA ILE A 193 -14.02 -22.70 18.65
C ILE A 193 -14.18 -21.92 17.35
N GLN A 194 -15.41 -21.48 17.08
CA GLN A 194 -15.69 -20.50 16.04
C GLN A 194 -15.58 -19.10 16.61
N VAL A 195 -14.79 -18.27 15.95
CA VAL A 195 -14.61 -16.85 16.27
C VAL A 195 -15.46 -16.05 15.29
N GLY A 196 -16.52 -15.38 15.79
CA GLY A 196 -17.48 -14.65 14.95
C GLY A 196 -18.63 -15.51 14.39
N GLU A 197 -19.46 -14.92 13.51
CA GLU A 197 -20.62 -15.61 12.91
C GLU A 197 -20.24 -16.43 11.68
N LYS A 198 -20.90 -17.60 11.50
CA LYS A 198 -20.61 -18.52 10.40
C LYS A 198 -20.86 -17.83 9.06
N GLY A 199 -19.87 -17.89 8.17
CA GLY A 199 -19.97 -17.30 6.82
C GLY A 199 -19.88 -15.78 6.78
N LYS A 200 -19.66 -15.09 7.91
CA LYS A 200 -19.38 -13.66 7.92
C LYS A 200 -17.91 -13.39 8.17
N PRO A 201 -17.27 -12.52 7.36
CA PRO A 201 -15.89 -12.15 7.60
C PRO A 201 -15.76 -11.37 8.91
N ILE A 202 -14.69 -11.64 9.65
CA ILE A 202 -14.30 -10.90 10.83
C ILE A 202 -12.88 -10.37 10.65
N GLN A 203 -12.65 -9.14 11.10
CA GLN A 203 -11.30 -8.58 11.18
C GLN A 203 -10.70 -8.86 12.55
N LEU A 204 -9.55 -9.51 12.58
CA LEU A 204 -8.75 -9.70 13.80
C LEU A 204 -7.63 -8.67 13.80
N THR A 205 -7.65 -7.74 14.75
CA THR A 205 -6.70 -6.60 14.78
C THR A 205 -5.45 -6.85 15.63
N ASN A 206 -5.48 -7.80 16.56
CA ASN A 206 -4.38 -8.11 17.48
C ASN A 206 -3.68 -9.45 17.16
N VAL A 207 -3.66 -9.84 15.88
CA VAL A 207 -2.89 -11.02 15.46
C VAL A 207 -1.44 -10.62 15.30
N LYS A 208 -0.55 -11.17 16.13
CA LYS A 208 0.88 -10.96 15.96
C LYS A 208 1.33 -11.63 14.65
N PRO A 209 2.14 -10.95 13.81
CA PRO A 209 2.78 -11.57 12.66
C PRO A 209 3.51 -12.86 13.09
N GLY A 210 3.14 -13.95 12.43
CA GLY A 210 3.66 -15.30 12.72
C GLY A 210 5.00 -15.59 12.03
N THR A 211 5.50 -14.67 11.21
CA THR A 211 6.67 -14.89 10.37
C THR A 211 7.76 -13.85 10.60
N ASN A 212 9.01 -14.22 10.28
CA ASN A 212 10.16 -13.33 10.33
C ASN A 212 10.31 -12.56 9.01
N ASP A 213 10.87 -11.36 9.07
CA ASP A 213 11.13 -10.51 7.91
C ASP A 213 12.01 -11.22 6.85
N ILE A 214 11.87 -10.83 5.58
CA ILE A 214 12.83 -11.21 4.54
C ILE A 214 14.12 -10.42 4.82
N THR A 215 15.20 -11.15 5.11
CA THR A 215 16.53 -10.56 5.31
C THR A 215 17.37 -10.71 4.04
N ALA A 216 18.34 -9.82 3.84
CA ALA A 216 19.31 -9.92 2.73
C ALA A 216 20.22 -11.17 2.78
N GLU A 217 20.14 -11.98 3.85
CA GLU A 217 20.93 -13.19 4.06
C GLU A 217 20.57 -14.39 3.15
N GLY A 218 19.68 -14.22 2.17
CA GLY A 218 19.43 -15.19 1.08
C GLY A 218 17.97 -15.65 0.93
N PRO A 219 17.62 -16.29 -0.20
CA PRO A 219 16.24 -16.61 -0.62
C PRO A 219 15.55 -17.70 0.22
N THR A 220 16.21 -18.25 1.24
CA THR A 220 15.74 -19.40 2.03
C THR A 220 15.28 -19.04 3.45
N LYS A 221 15.18 -17.74 3.76
CA LYS A 221 14.80 -17.24 5.09
C LYS A 221 13.55 -16.35 5.02
N GLY A 222 12.71 -16.44 6.06
CA GLY A 222 11.51 -15.61 6.22
C GLY A 222 10.42 -15.89 5.18
N LEU A 223 9.61 -14.88 4.88
CA LEU A 223 8.48 -14.93 3.94
C LEU A 223 8.86 -15.16 2.46
N ALA A 224 10.16 -15.19 2.12
CA ALA A 224 10.61 -15.58 0.78
C ALA A 224 10.43 -17.08 0.50
N ASP A 225 10.40 -17.91 1.57
CA ASP A 225 10.29 -19.37 1.51
C ASP A 225 9.08 -19.85 2.33
N LEU A 226 7.89 -19.75 1.73
CA LEU A 226 6.63 -20.16 2.36
C LEU A 226 6.54 -21.66 2.65
N ALA A 227 7.41 -22.51 2.07
CA ALA A 227 7.40 -23.95 2.33
C ALA A 227 7.79 -24.28 3.79
N LYS A 228 8.47 -23.36 4.48
CA LYS A 228 8.80 -23.46 5.91
C LYS A 228 7.76 -22.83 6.83
N ALA A 229 6.69 -22.25 6.28
CA ALA A 229 5.62 -21.67 7.10
C ALA A 229 4.82 -22.79 7.79
N VAL A 230 4.39 -22.55 9.03
CA VAL A 230 3.56 -23.50 9.78
C VAL A 230 2.16 -23.55 9.14
N PRO A 231 1.68 -24.71 8.65
CA PRO A 231 0.36 -24.83 8.04
C PRO A 231 -0.76 -24.39 8.99
N GLY A 232 -1.79 -23.72 8.47
CA GLY A 232 -2.90 -23.20 9.27
C GLY A 232 -2.65 -21.85 9.94
N THR A 233 -1.46 -21.26 9.76
CA THR A 233 -1.18 -19.88 10.21
C THR A 233 -1.91 -18.87 9.32
N VAL A 234 -2.51 -17.86 9.94
CA VAL A 234 -3.13 -16.73 9.23
C VAL A 234 -2.06 -15.68 8.90
N ALA A 235 -1.99 -15.23 7.64
CA ALA A 235 -1.11 -14.13 7.24
C ALA A 235 -1.79 -12.78 7.52
N THR A 236 -1.09 -11.88 8.21
CA THR A 236 -1.53 -10.50 8.39
C THR A 236 -1.25 -9.66 7.14
N VAL A 237 -1.88 -8.50 7.01
CA VAL A 237 -1.56 -7.54 5.94
C VAL A 237 -0.09 -7.10 6.03
N ASP A 238 0.48 -7.02 7.23
CA ASP A 238 1.89 -6.67 7.40
C ASP A 238 2.83 -7.80 6.98
N ASP A 239 2.44 -9.07 7.17
CA ASP A 239 3.15 -10.20 6.53
C ASP A 239 3.11 -10.04 5.00
N LEU A 240 1.93 -9.78 4.43
CA LEU A 240 1.76 -9.62 2.97
C LEU A 240 2.54 -8.44 2.36
N LYS A 241 2.70 -7.33 3.08
CA LYS A 241 3.56 -6.21 2.63
C LYS A 241 5.03 -6.59 2.55
N LYS A 242 5.45 -7.57 3.35
CA LYS A 242 6.83 -8.05 3.43
C LYS A 242 7.10 -9.24 2.52
N MET A 243 6.06 -9.84 1.93
CA MET A 243 6.18 -10.84 0.88
C MET A 243 6.91 -10.27 -0.34
N GLY A 244 7.80 -11.06 -0.93
CA GLY A 244 8.66 -10.63 -2.02
C GLY A 244 9.64 -11.71 -2.45
N PHE A 245 10.64 -11.32 -3.23
CA PHE A 245 11.76 -12.19 -3.64
C PHE A 245 13.09 -11.45 -3.53
N VAL A 246 14.19 -12.20 -3.52
CA VAL A 246 15.55 -11.63 -3.48
C VAL A 246 16.11 -11.59 -4.90
N VAL A 247 16.69 -10.45 -5.28
CA VAL A 247 17.51 -10.30 -6.49
C VAL A 247 18.96 -10.21 -6.05
N ALA A 248 19.82 -11.03 -6.64
CA ALA A 248 21.25 -11.05 -6.38
C ALA A 248 22.04 -11.17 -7.68
N ASP A 249 23.23 -10.54 -7.73
CA ASP A 249 24.17 -10.67 -8.85
C ASP A 249 25.12 -11.87 -8.71
N GLY A 250 24.96 -12.66 -7.64
CA GLY A 250 25.83 -13.80 -7.31
C GLY A 250 27.12 -13.40 -6.58
N ALA A 251 27.38 -12.11 -6.38
CA ALA A 251 28.53 -11.58 -5.66
C ALA A 251 28.08 -10.61 -4.55
N ASN A 252 28.10 -9.30 -4.83
CA ASN A 252 28.05 -8.24 -3.82
C ASN A 252 26.69 -7.55 -3.72
N TYR A 253 25.84 -7.66 -4.75
CA TYR A 253 24.52 -7.05 -4.74
C TYR A 253 23.48 -8.06 -4.26
N HIS A 254 22.77 -7.71 -3.20
CA HIS A 254 21.61 -8.45 -2.68
C HIS A 254 20.55 -7.45 -2.26
N ALA A 255 19.36 -7.55 -2.85
CA ALA A 255 18.23 -6.70 -2.51
C ALA A 255 16.92 -7.48 -2.47
N THR A 256 16.06 -7.14 -1.52
CA THR A 256 14.70 -7.64 -1.43
C THR A 256 13.77 -6.80 -2.29
N VAL A 257 12.91 -7.47 -3.07
CA VAL A 257 11.86 -6.85 -3.88
C VAL A 257 10.52 -7.27 -3.29
N ALA A 258 9.86 -6.34 -2.60
CA ALA A 258 8.54 -6.51 -2.01
C ALA A 258 7.41 -6.18 -3.00
N ASN A 259 6.18 -6.47 -2.61
CA ASN A 259 4.99 -6.12 -3.38
C ASN A 259 4.95 -4.61 -3.76
N ALA A 260 4.58 -4.33 -5.01
CA ALA A 260 4.58 -3.00 -5.66
C ALA A 260 5.95 -2.38 -5.99
N GLN A 261 7.07 -3.04 -5.67
CA GLN A 261 8.38 -2.61 -6.16
C GLN A 261 8.64 -3.10 -7.59
N THR A 262 9.46 -2.36 -8.35
CA THR A 262 9.79 -2.67 -9.75
C THR A 262 11.28 -2.98 -9.88
N VAL A 263 11.60 -4.05 -10.60
CA VAL A 263 12.97 -4.37 -11.03
C VAL A 263 13.16 -3.87 -12.45
N LYS A 264 14.19 -3.04 -12.67
CA LYS A 264 14.55 -2.53 -14.00
C LYS A 264 15.90 -3.10 -14.42
N PHE A 265 15.92 -3.79 -15.56
CA PHE A 265 17.16 -4.24 -16.21
C PHE A 265 17.62 -3.16 -17.20
N VAL A 266 18.88 -2.76 -17.12
CA VAL A 266 19.48 -1.72 -17.97
C VAL A 266 20.72 -2.31 -18.63
N GLY A 267 20.79 -2.22 -19.96
CA GLY A 267 22.00 -2.52 -20.71
C GLY A 267 22.85 -1.25 -20.84
N ASP A 268 24.15 -1.36 -20.62
CA ASP A 268 25.12 -0.28 -20.81
C ASP A 268 26.00 -0.55 -22.03
N GLY A 269 26.50 0.51 -22.68
CA GLY A 269 27.29 0.43 -23.90
C GLY A 269 26.55 -0.21 -25.08
N LEU A 270 27.10 -1.31 -25.61
CA LEU A 270 26.54 -2.04 -26.76
C LEU A 270 25.50 -3.10 -26.36
N ALA A 271 25.29 -3.32 -25.07
CA ALA A 271 24.35 -4.32 -24.59
C ALA A 271 22.92 -3.76 -24.61
N THR A 272 22.01 -4.51 -25.22
CA THR A 272 20.57 -4.24 -25.24
C THR A 272 19.84 -5.27 -24.39
N VAL A 273 18.81 -4.85 -23.67
CA VAL A 273 17.95 -5.73 -22.88
C VAL A 273 16.54 -5.71 -23.46
N THR A 274 16.04 -6.89 -23.82
CA THR A 274 14.65 -7.09 -24.24
C THR A 274 13.94 -8.01 -23.26
N GLY A 275 12.62 -7.82 -23.10
CA GLY A 275 11.79 -8.62 -22.22
C GLY A 275 10.56 -9.13 -22.93
N GLU A 276 10.22 -10.39 -22.70
CA GLU A 276 8.98 -11.01 -23.17
C GLU A 276 8.30 -11.79 -22.05
N THR A 277 6.98 -11.98 -22.16
CA THR A 277 6.22 -12.84 -21.25
C THR A 277 5.47 -13.89 -22.07
N LYS A 278 5.71 -15.17 -21.76
CA LYS A 278 5.04 -16.30 -22.39
C LYS A 278 4.73 -17.35 -21.32
N ASP A 279 3.50 -17.84 -21.27
CA ASP A 279 3.07 -18.88 -20.32
C ASP A 279 3.40 -18.56 -18.85
N ASN A 280 3.19 -17.30 -18.43
CA ASN A 280 3.57 -16.77 -17.12
C ASN A 280 5.09 -16.77 -16.80
N ILE A 281 5.95 -17.11 -17.77
CA ILE A 281 7.40 -17.01 -17.66
C ILE A 281 7.83 -15.66 -18.23
N ARG A 282 8.70 -14.95 -17.49
CA ARG A 282 9.28 -13.68 -17.90
C ARG A 282 10.70 -13.97 -18.36
N THR A 283 10.97 -13.74 -19.64
CA THR A 283 12.29 -13.96 -20.23
C THR A 283 12.91 -12.61 -20.53
N PHE A 284 14.11 -12.37 -20.00
CA PHE A 284 14.92 -11.20 -20.31
C PHE A 284 16.13 -11.65 -21.10
N THR A 285 16.31 -11.09 -22.31
CA THR A 285 17.45 -11.41 -23.18
C THR A 285 18.39 -10.23 -23.21
N VAL A 286 19.67 -10.49 -22.92
CA VAL A 286 20.75 -9.51 -23.11
C VAL A 286 21.44 -9.83 -24.43
N LYS A 287 21.39 -8.90 -25.39
CA LYS A 287 22.02 -9.05 -26.70
C LYS A 287 23.07 -7.96 -26.90
N VAL A 288 24.25 -8.38 -27.38
CA VAL A 288 25.25 -7.50 -27.98
C VAL A 288 25.24 -7.77 -29.48
N ASP A 289 25.00 -6.74 -30.28
CA ASP A 289 24.95 -6.91 -31.73
C ASP A 289 26.36 -6.96 -32.34
N LYS A 290 26.67 -8.04 -33.06
CA LYS A 290 27.99 -8.25 -33.67
C LYS A 290 28.33 -7.19 -34.72
N GLU A 291 27.33 -6.66 -35.43
CA GLU A 291 27.54 -5.61 -36.43
C GLU A 291 27.87 -4.28 -35.75
N GLU A 292 27.22 -3.96 -34.64
CA GLU A 292 27.52 -2.76 -33.84
C GLU A 292 28.90 -2.85 -33.17
N VAL A 293 29.31 -4.04 -32.72
CA VAL A 293 30.69 -4.29 -32.26
C VAL A 293 31.70 -4.06 -33.38
N ALA A 294 31.45 -4.60 -34.58
CA ALA A 294 32.35 -4.41 -35.72
C ALA A 294 32.43 -2.93 -36.16
N LYS A 295 31.30 -2.21 -36.18
CA LYS A 295 31.28 -0.76 -36.43
C LYS A 295 32.08 0.01 -35.38
N ALA A 296 31.93 -0.34 -34.10
CA ALA A 296 32.68 0.30 -33.01
C ALA A 296 34.20 0.05 -33.13
N ILE A 297 34.62 -1.18 -33.43
CA ILE A 297 36.03 -1.54 -33.65
C ILE A 297 36.60 -0.79 -34.87
N ASN A 298 35.85 -0.73 -35.97
CA ASN A 298 36.29 -0.04 -37.18
C ASN A 298 36.36 1.48 -36.98
N ALA A 299 35.41 2.07 -36.24
CA ALA A 299 35.44 3.48 -35.89
C ALA A 299 36.62 3.83 -34.98
N ASP A 300 36.95 2.98 -34.01
CA ASP A 300 38.14 3.20 -33.15
C ASP A 300 39.46 2.99 -33.91
N SER A 301 39.49 2.04 -34.84
CA SER A 301 40.64 1.81 -35.74
C SER A 301 40.86 2.97 -36.71
N ALA A 302 39.78 3.55 -37.25
CA ALA A 302 39.83 4.72 -38.12
C ALA A 302 40.36 5.98 -37.39
N LYS A 303 40.04 6.14 -36.10
CA LYS A 303 40.55 7.25 -35.27
C LYS A 303 42.06 7.14 -34.98
N LYS A 304 42.66 5.96 -35.10
CA LYS A 304 44.09 5.71 -34.87
C LYS A 304 44.95 5.77 -36.13
N GLY A 305 44.40 6.14 -37.28
CA GLY A 305 45.18 6.34 -38.53
C GLY A 305 45.75 5.06 -39.15
N SER A 306 45.41 3.89 -38.62
CA SER A 306 45.80 2.60 -39.20
C SER A 306 44.83 2.22 -40.31
N ALA A 307 45.18 2.52 -41.56
CA ALA A 307 44.53 1.88 -42.69
C ALA A 307 44.63 0.35 -42.53
N PRO A 308 43.58 -0.42 -42.85
CA PRO A 308 43.60 -1.87 -42.65
C PRO A 308 44.73 -2.49 -43.46
N THR A 309 45.72 -3.08 -42.77
CA THR A 309 46.73 -3.94 -43.39
C THR A 309 46.10 -5.30 -43.62
N THR A 310 45.90 -5.69 -44.87
CA THR A 310 45.38 -7.01 -45.20
C THR A 310 46.43 -7.79 -45.97
N TYR A 311 46.69 -9.03 -45.56
CA TYR A 311 47.47 -9.96 -46.36
C TYR A 311 46.67 -10.33 -47.61
N VAL A 312 47.33 -10.38 -48.75
CA VAL A 312 46.66 -10.66 -50.03
C VAL A 312 47.27 -11.84 -50.76
N ASP A 313 46.45 -12.51 -51.57
CA ASP A 313 46.94 -13.48 -52.54
C ASP A 313 47.62 -12.77 -53.74
N LYS A 314 48.16 -13.58 -54.65
CA LYS A 314 48.80 -13.13 -55.91
C LYS A 314 47.90 -12.26 -56.80
N ASP A 315 46.59 -12.34 -56.63
CA ASP A 315 45.60 -11.58 -57.40
C ASP A 315 45.14 -10.31 -56.62
N GLY A 316 45.71 -10.06 -55.44
CA GLY A 316 45.41 -8.92 -54.57
C GLY A 316 44.13 -9.07 -53.73
N ASN A 317 43.54 -10.27 -53.66
CA ASN A 317 42.34 -10.53 -52.85
C ASN A 317 42.71 -10.70 -51.37
N PRO A 318 41.86 -10.27 -50.43
CA PRO A 318 42.16 -10.35 -49.00
C PRO A 318 42.22 -11.79 -48.49
N LEU A 319 43.13 -12.05 -47.55
CA LEU A 319 43.29 -13.29 -46.80
C LEU A 319 43.03 -13.05 -45.31
N VAL A 320 42.53 -14.09 -44.63
CA VAL A 320 42.29 -14.12 -43.19
C VAL A 320 43.32 -15.06 -42.54
N LYS A 321 43.96 -14.62 -41.45
CA LYS A 321 44.95 -15.42 -40.72
C LYS A 321 44.24 -16.32 -39.70
N ASP A 322 44.64 -17.59 -39.65
CA ASP A 322 44.23 -18.55 -38.64
C ASP A 322 45.46 -19.36 -38.18
N GLY A 323 45.85 -19.18 -36.91
CA GLY A 323 47.15 -19.62 -36.40
C GLY A 323 48.31 -18.99 -37.18
N ASP A 324 49.20 -19.83 -37.73
CA ASP A 324 50.34 -19.43 -38.55
C ASP A 324 50.08 -19.46 -40.06
N LYS A 325 48.85 -19.78 -40.46
CA LYS A 325 48.46 -19.95 -41.87
C LYS A 325 47.46 -18.86 -42.30
N TYR A 326 47.33 -18.68 -43.61
CA TYR A 326 46.41 -17.72 -44.22
C TYR A 326 45.43 -18.44 -45.14
N TYR A 327 44.21 -17.94 -45.21
CA TYR A 327 43.11 -18.57 -45.95
C TYR A 327 42.27 -17.52 -46.68
N LYS A 328 41.58 -17.93 -47.75
CA LYS A 328 40.55 -17.08 -48.37
C LYS A 328 39.36 -16.91 -47.41
N PRO A 329 38.75 -15.73 -47.30
CA PRO A 329 37.56 -15.54 -46.48
C PRO A 329 36.35 -16.26 -47.08
N ASN A 330 35.52 -16.84 -46.20
CA ASN A 330 34.13 -17.21 -46.50
C ASN A 330 33.27 -15.95 -46.68
N PRO A 331 32.01 -16.07 -47.18
CA PRO A 331 31.09 -14.93 -47.28
C PRO A 331 30.83 -14.19 -45.96
N ASP A 332 31.01 -14.86 -44.82
CA ASP A 332 30.86 -14.29 -43.46
C ASP A 332 32.18 -13.71 -42.90
N GLY A 333 33.26 -13.73 -43.66
CA GLY A 333 34.58 -13.23 -43.28
C GLY A 333 35.46 -14.21 -42.48
N THR A 334 34.99 -15.43 -42.21
CA THR A 334 35.80 -16.45 -41.50
C THR A 334 36.82 -17.12 -42.42
N PRO A 335 37.92 -17.72 -41.88
CA PRO A 335 38.89 -18.46 -42.70
C PRO A 335 38.24 -19.68 -43.39
N ASN A 336 38.35 -19.77 -44.72
CA ASN A 336 37.95 -20.97 -45.45
C ASN A 336 39.05 -22.04 -45.36
N THR A 337 39.05 -22.80 -44.26
CA THR A 337 40.02 -23.88 -44.04
C THR A 337 39.84 -25.06 -45.00
N THR A 338 38.65 -25.22 -45.60
CA THR A 338 38.37 -26.30 -46.56
C THR A 338 39.05 -26.12 -47.91
N ALA A 339 39.34 -24.88 -48.32
CA ALA A 339 40.07 -24.58 -49.55
C ALA A 339 41.59 -24.76 -49.40
N GLY A 340 42.07 -25.06 -48.19
CA GLY A 340 43.49 -25.16 -47.86
C GLY A 340 44.16 -23.79 -47.64
N PRO A 341 45.34 -23.78 -47.00
CA PRO A 341 46.09 -22.56 -46.76
C PRO A 341 46.63 -21.97 -48.06
N VAL A 342 46.74 -20.64 -48.09
CA VAL A 342 47.27 -19.85 -49.20
C VAL A 342 48.44 -19.04 -48.67
N ASP A 343 49.61 -19.15 -49.30
CA ASP A 343 50.74 -18.30 -48.94
C ASP A 343 50.45 -16.85 -49.33
N PRO A 344 50.63 -15.88 -48.41
CA PRO A 344 50.42 -14.49 -48.73
C PRO A 344 51.47 -14.00 -49.73
N ALA A 345 51.02 -13.39 -50.82
CA ALA A 345 51.90 -12.80 -51.83
C ALA A 345 52.42 -11.41 -51.41
N GLY A 346 51.76 -10.77 -50.44
CA GLY A 346 52.17 -9.49 -49.90
C GLY A 346 51.18 -8.92 -48.90
N VAL A 347 51.47 -7.72 -48.42
CA VAL A 347 50.59 -6.92 -47.57
C VAL A 347 50.05 -5.77 -48.41
N ARG A 348 48.74 -5.61 -48.44
CA ARG A 348 48.06 -4.48 -49.08
C ARG A 348 47.66 -3.46 -48.03
N LEU A 349 47.95 -2.20 -48.33
CA LEU A 349 47.53 -1.03 -47.56
C LEU A 349 46.40 -0.35 -48.33
N GLY A 350 45.24 -0.12 -47.68
CA GLY A 350 44.06 0.49 -48.31
C GLY A 350 43.04 -0.51 -48.85
N GLU A 351 42.19 -0.10 -49.81
CA GLU A 351 41.19 -0.96 -50.48
C GLU A 351 41.62 -1.35 -51.90
N LYS A 352 41.19 -2.53 -52.39
CA LYS A 352 41.59 -3.03 -53.71
C LYS A 352 40.96 -2.12 -54.76
N ASP A 353 41.75 -1.74 -55.76
CA ASP A 353 41.32 -0.89 -56.89
C ASP A 353 40.86 0.53 -56.51
N LYS A 354 41.15 1.00 -55.28
CA LYS A 354 40.90 2.38 -54.87
C LYS A 354 42.20 3.17 -54.70
N PRO A 355 42.28 4.41 -55.21
CA PRO A 355 43.44 5.25 -54.98
C PRO A 355 43.58 5.56 -53.49
N MET A 356 44.79 5.46 -52.97
CA MET A 356 45.13 5.81 -51.60
C MET A 356 45.88 7.12 -51.60
N GLN A 357 45.44 8.09 -50.79
CA GLN A 357 46.20 9.32 -50.58
C GLN A 357 47.13 9.17 -49.39
N LEU A 358 48.42 9.32 -49.62
CA LEU A 358 49.43 9.38 -48.57
C LEU A 358 49.76 10.85 -48.29
N THR A 359 49.31 11.37 -47.15
CA THR A 359 49.47 12.79 -46.79
C THR A 359 50.76 13.09 -46.04
N ASN A 360 51.40 12.07 -45.47
CA ASN A 360 52.63 12.19 -44.65
C ASN A 360 53.88 11.62 -45.35
N VAL A 361 53.95 11.73 -46.67
CA VAL A 361 55.17 11.39 -47.42
C VAL A 361 56.02 12.64 -47.49
N ALA A 362 57.20 12.60 -46.86
CA ALA A 362 58.15 13.70 -46.98
C ALA A 362 58.66 13.81 -48.43
N PRO A 363 58.88 15.02 -48.94
CA PRO A 363 59.54 15.21 -50.24
C PRO A 363 60.88 14.48 -50.24
N ALA A 364 61.12 13.63 -51.24
CA ALA A 364 62.31 12.77 -51.29
C ALA A 364 63.56 13.52 -51.76
N THR A 365 63.40 14.76 -52.22
CA THR A 365 64.47 15.52 -52.88
C THR A 365 64.55 16.95 -52.37
N GLU A 366 65.78 17.46 -52.27
CA GLU A 366 66.02 18.86 -51.94
C GLU A 366 65.60 19.79 -53.09
N THR A 367 65.15 21.00 -52.74
CA THR A 367 64.93 22.10 -53.70
C THR A 367 66.20 22.43 -54.48
N ILE A 368 66.06 23.11 -55.62
CA ILE A 368 67.18 23.83 -56.25
C ILE A 368 67.66 24.88 -55.25
N ASN A 369 68.71 24.57 -54.49
CA ASN A 369 69.12 25.29 -53.29
C ASN A 369 70.21 26.35 -53.53
N LYS A 370 70.79 26.40 -54.73
CA LYS A 370 71.84 27.37 -55.09
C LYS A 370 71.60 27.93 -56.49
N PRO A 371 71.46 29.26 -56.63
CA PRO A 371 71.71 29.92 -57.92
C PRO A 371 73.13 29.55 -58.38
N ASN A 372 73.30 29.16 -59.64
CA ASN A 372 74.57 28.76 -60.28
C ASN A 372 75.06 27.30 -60.10
N ASP A 373 74.22 26.35 -59.70
CA ASP A 373 74.57 24.91 -59.74
C ASP A 373 73.54 24.10 -60.55
N PRO A 374 73.82 23.79 -61.83
CA PRO A 374 72.90 23.05 -62.70
C PRO A 374 72.81 21.56 -62.37
N THR A 375 73.56 21.05 -61.38
CA THR A 375 73.65 19.62 -61.05
C THR A 375 72.96 19.26 -59.73
N ASN A 376 72.17 20.17 -59.16
CA ASN A 376 71.65 20.03 -57.81
C ASN A 376 70.11 20.11 -57.72
N GLY A 377 69.53 19.31 -56.82
CA GLY A 377 68.08 19.19 -56.65
C GLY A 377 67.36 18.58 -57.87
N LEU A 378 66.07 18.90 -58.03
CA LEU A 378 65.23 18.43 -59.15
C LEU A 378 65.59 19.01 -60.53
N ALA A 379 66.67 19.80 -60.67
CA ALA A 379 67.17 20.21 -61.98
C ALA A 379 67.92 19.06 -62.69
N ASP A 380 68.51 18.13 -61.94
CA ASP A 380 69.18 16.93 -62.43
C ASP A 380 68.65 15.69 -61.71
N LEU A 381 67.83 14.92 -62.43
CA LEU A 381 67.20 13.71 -61.92
C LEU A 381 68.19 12.53 -61.79
N ALA A 382 69.43 12.62 -62.30
CA ALA A 382 70.41 11.53 -62.22
C ALA A 382 70.80 11.16 -60.79
N LYS A 383 70.60 12.08 -59.83
CA LYS A 383 70.83 11.83 -58.39
C LYS A 383 69.59 11.34 -57.65
N ALA A 384 68.43 11.24 -58.32
CA ALA A 384 67.22 10.70 -57.72
C ALA A 384 67.30 9.16 -57.63
N LYS A 385 66.71 8.58 -56.58
CA LYS A 385 66.64 7.12 -56.43
C LYS A 385 65.42 6.58 -57.17
N ASP A 386 65.66 5.70 -58.14
CA ASP A 386 64.60 4.98 -58.86
C ASP A 386 63.67 4.22 -57.89
N GLY A 387 62.39 4.16 -58.23
CA GLY A 387 61.35 3.53 -57.41
C GLY A 387 60.83 4.37 -56.24
N THR A 388 61.31 5.61 -56.08
CA THR A 388 60.80 6.54 -55.06
C THR A 388 59.53 7.25 -55.55
N VAL A 389 58.56 7.46 -54.65
CA VAL A 389 57.34 8.23 -54.95
C VAL A 389 57.64 9.73 -55.01
N ALA A 390 57.15 10.42 -56.05
CA ALA A 390 57.22 11.87 -56.14
C ALA A 390 55.98 12.51 -55.47
N THR A 391 56.19 13.52 -54.62
CA THR A 391 55.10 14.28 -54.01
C THR A 391 54.72 15.48 -54.87
N VAL A 392 53.51 16.03 -54.67
CA VAL A 392 53.11 17.32 -55.29
C VAL A 392 54.10 18.45 -54.89
N ALA A 393 54.71 18.37 -53.70
CA ALA A 393 55.73 19.32 -53.28
C ALA A 393 57.03 19.18 -54.08
N ASP A 394 57.44 17.96 -54.47
CA ASP A 394 58.58 17.73 -55.37
C ASP A 394 58.29 18.31 -56.77
N LEU A 395 57.08 18.07 -57.30
CA LEU A 395 56.64 18.60 -58.61
C LEU A 395 56.64 20.13 -58.67
N LYS A 396 56.25 20.82 -57.57
CA LYS A 396 56.32 22.28 -57.47
C LYS A 396 57.74 22.83 -57.49
N LYS A 397 58.74 21.98 -57.24
CA LYS A 397 60.16 22.33 -57.19
C LYS A 397 60.91 21.95 -58.48
N LEU A 398 60.26 21.21 -59.37
CA LEU A 398 60.79 20.84 -60.68
C LEU A 398 61.02 22.07 -61.56
N GLY A 399 62.15 22.11 -62.23
CA GLY A 399 62.55 23.23 -63.08
C GLY A 399 63.94 23.02 -63.68
N PHE A 400 64.44 24.06 -64.35
CA PHE A 400 65.80 24.12 -64.90
C PHE A 400 66.44 25.47 -64.54
N VAL A 401 67.75 25.62 -64.76
CA VAL A 401 68.46 26.88 -64.54
C VAL A 401 68.68 27.57 -65.88
N VAL A 402 68.37 28.86 -65.97
CA VAL A 402 68.71 29.73 -67.11
C VAL A 402 69.80 30.70 -66.67
N SER A 403 70.89 30.76 -67.43
CA SER A 403 72.02 31.64 -67.16
C SER A 403 72.27 32.59 -68.35
N ALA A 404 72.67 33.83 -68.05
CA ALA A 404 73.06 34.82 -69.05
C ALA A 404 74.43 35.41 -68.67
N GLY A 405 75.48 35.01 -69.38
CA GLY A 405 76.86 35.29 -68.98
C GLY A 405 77.21 34.67 -67.62
N ASP A 406 78.27 35.18 -66.98
CA ASP A 406 78.78 34.64 -65.72
C ASP A 406 78.06 35.19 -64.47
N ASN A 407 77.28 36.26 -64.62
CA ASN A 407 76.77 37.06 -63.49
C ASN A 407 75.27 36.90 -63.24
N TYR A 408 74.53 36.19 -64.10
CA TYR A 408 73.10 35.97 -63.94
C TYR A 408 72.77 34.50 -64.11
N SER A 409 72.13 33.91 -63.11
CA SER A 409 71.40 32.66 -63.26
C SER A 409 70.19 32.64 -62.37
N GLU A 410 69.10 32.11 -62.89
CA GLU A 410 67.82 32.02 -62.17
C GLU A 410 67.19 30.65 -62.43
N LYS A 411 66.43 30.16 -61.46
CA LYS A 411 65.64 28.94 -61.64
C LYS A 411 64.36 29.26 -62.41
N VAL A 412 64.02 28.42 -63.36
CA VAL A 412 62.77 28.42 -64.10
C VAL A 412 62.01 27.16 -63.75
N GLN A 413 60.98 27.33 -62.93
CA GLN A 413 60.09 26.30 -62.41
C GLN A 413 58.82 26.20 -63.24
N HIS A 414 58.04 25.14 -63.02
CA HIS A 414 56.79 24.93 -63.73
C HIS A 414 55.87 26.17 -63.67
N ALA A 415 55.29 26.52 -64.82
CA ALA A 415 54.45 27.71 -65.04
C ALA A 415 55.15 29.09 -64.90
N GLN A 416 56.47 29.15 -64.78
CA GLN A 416 57.21 30.42 -64.93
C GLN A 416 57.47 30.76 -66.40
N GLU A 417 57.49 32.06 -66.70
CA GLU A 417 57.71 32.58 -68.05
C GLU A 417 59.17 33.02 -68.24
N VAL A 418 59.78 32.61 -69.35
CA VAL A 418 61.06 33.17 -69.82
C VAL A 418 60.74 34.07 -71.01
N ASN A 419 60.88 35.39 -70.81
CA ASN A 419 60.59 36.39 -71.82
C ASN A 419 61.89 36.96 -72.39
N PHE A 420 62.12 36.73 -73.69
CA PHE A 420 63.28 37.27 -74.40
C PHE A 420 62.91 38.62 -75.02
N LYS A 421 63.54 39.69 -74.55
CA LYS A 421 63.35 41.05 -75.04
C LYS A 421 64.65 41.61 -75.62
N GLY A 422 64.56 42.23 -76.79
CA GLY A 422 65.66 43.01 -77.37
C GLY A 422 65.51 44.48 -77.01
N GLU A 423 66.62 45.14 -76.73
CA GLU A 423 66.69 46.59 -76.52
C GLU A 423 67.65 47.23 -77.53
N GLY A 424 67.49 48.53 -77.77
CA GLY A 424 68.27 49.26 -78.78
C GLY A 424 67.94 48.81 -80.20
N LEU A 425 68.94 48.27 -80.91
CA LEU A 425 68.82 47.81 -82.30
C LEU A 425 68.50 46.31 -82.43
N ALA A 426 68.46 45.58 -81.30
CA ALA A 426 68.19 44.16 -81.30
C ALA A 426 66.68 43.87 -81.38
N GLU A 427 66.28 43.09 -82.36
CA GLU A 427 64.92 42.57 -82.52
C GLU A 427 64.87 41.09 -82.17
N VAL A 428 63.92 40.71 -81.31
CA VAL A 428 63.72 39.32 -80.89
C VAL A 428 62.39 38.83 -81.45
N SER A 429 62.42 37.66 -82.09
CA SER A 429 61.23 36.98 -82.61
C SER A 429 61.26 35.49 -82.25
N GLY A 430 60.08 34.88 -82.11
CA GLY A 430 59.94 33.46 -81.79
C GLY A 430 59.02 32.75 -82.78
N LYS A 431 59.34 31.50 -83.11
CA LYS A 431 58.43 30.60 -83.82
C LYS A 431 58.45 29.19 -83.21
N THR A 432 57.37 28.46 -83.42
CA THR A 432 57.21 27.07 -82.99
C THR A 432 57.25 26.15 -84.19
N GLU A 433 58.11 25.15 -84.17
CA GLU A 433 58.25 24.12 -85.21
C GLU A 433 58.18 22.73 -84.56
N GLY A 434 56.96 22.18 -84.45
CA GLY A 434 56.71 20.93 -83.72
C GLY A 434 57.07 21.06 -82.23
N GLU A 435 57.95 20.17 -81.74
CA GLU A 435 58.49 20.21 -80.37
C GLU A 435 59.58 21.26 -80.17
N LYS A 436 60.09 21.88 -81.25
CA LYS A 436 61.14 22.90 -81.17
C LYS A 436 60.56 24.29 -80.99
N ARG A 437 61.25 25.12 -80.21
CA ARG A 437 61.02 26.55 -80.08
C ARG A 437 62.25 27.26 -80.62
N VAL A 438 62.10 28.09 -81.64
CA VAL A 438 63.20 28.81 -82.29
C VAL A 438 63.09 30.29 -81.93
N ILE A 439 64.04 30.78 -81.14
CA ILE A 439 64.18 32.20 -80.81
C ILE A 439 65.27 32.79 -81.71
N THR A 440 64.92 33.85 -82.45
CA THR A 440 65.84 34.54 -83.36
C THR A 440 66.08 35.96 -82.88
N VAL A 441 67.35 36.29 -82.67
CA VAL A 441 67.80 37.66 -82.38
C VAL A 441 68.44 38.22 -83.64
N LYS A 442 67.98 39.37 -84.10
CA LYS A 442 68.52 40.07 -85.28
C LYS A 442 68.88 41.50 -84.93
N VAL A 443 69.85 42.04 -85.64
CA VAL A 443 70.12 43.47 -85.68
C VAL A 443 69.93 43.91 -87.12
N ASP A 444 69.12 44.93 -87.35
CA ASP A 444 68.87 45.45 -88.70
C ASP A 444 70.05 46.35 -89.12
N ASP A 445 70.82 45.88 -90.10
CA ASP A 445 71.98 46.59 -90.65
C ASP A 445 71.64 48.02 -91.12
N LYS A 446 70.42 48.24 -91.59
CA LYS A 446 69.95 49.57 -92.02
C LYS A 446 69.72 50.47 -90.81
N LYS A 447 69.14 49.95 -89.73
CA LYS A 447 68.98 50.70 -88.47
C LYS A 447 70.33 51.00 -87.80
N VAL A 448 71.30 50.09 -87.91
CA VAL A 448 72.69 50.35 -87.46
C VAL A 448 73.31 51.48 -88.27
N ALA A 449 73.22 51.43 -89.60
CA ALA A 449 73.76 52.48 -90.47
C ALA A 449 73.09 53.84 -90.22
N ASP A 450 71.78 53.87 -89.97
CA ASP A 450 71.04 55.09 -89.65
C ASP A 450 71.39 55.63 -88.25
N ALA A 451 71.61 54.76 -87.26
CA ALA A 451 72.08 55.14 -85.92
C ALA A 451 73.54 55.64 -85.91
N VAL A 452 74.40 55.10 -86.78
CA VAL A 452 75.79 55.58 -86.94
C VAL A 452 75.85 56.93 -87.66
N LYS A 453 74.91 57.23 -88.56
CA LYS A 453 74.80 58.55 -89.22
C LYS A 453 74.21 59.63 -88.32
N SER A 454 73.55 59.27 -87.22
CA SER A 454 72.92 60.21 -86.28
C SER A 454 73.79 60.56 -85.05
N ILE A 455 74.98 59.96 -84.95
CA ILE A 455 76.09 60.33 -84.04
C ILE A 455 77.07 61.20 -84.84
#